data_AF-A0A958MEX3-F1
#
_entry.id   AF-A0A958MEX3-F1
#
_cell.length_a   1.000
_cell.length_b   1.000
_cell.length_c   1.000
_cell.angle_alpha   90.00
_cell.angle_beta   90.00
_cell.angle_gamma   90.00
#
_symmetry.space_group_name_H-M   'P 1'
#
loop_
_entity.id
_entity.type
_entity.pdbx_description
1 polymer ?
#
loop_
_entity_poly.entity_id
_entity_poly.type
_entity_poly.pdbx_seq_one_letter_code
_entity_poly.pdbx_strand_id
1 'polypeptide(L)'
;NAPTIQYQQYLMENPNLKSYVQHLETQSNSKENSLRHHLKMAQFEFLDGSLEKAAKHFETTVDMKWEKNWNHDQRAVIHFAHLRLAQLQKRQKSQDHWLLLALQFSSKIKPDSNLFPPPLLDRYNQLKSRVTSQLWPLPEGSAEFDKIIVNGEELPMGSTFFQSSKGMVHVQFLSNRFQSITIVEDAKNIVNQTLAKIPLLSGNCLRPIFQVDKHLNNVKGFLDKECTVRPLNAQHPLAATIEPSSPQTTSKKAFQSRWVWWGLAIASAVVTWQVIENQNQSGPPPQPAPTPTKNQISNASASF
;
A
#
# COMPACT_ATOMS: atom_id res chain seq x y z
N ASN A 1 -22.38 18.17 4.34
CA ASN A 1 -22.30 17.10 3.31
C ASN A 1 -21.98 17.60 1.89
N ALA A 2 -21.33 18.76 1.74
CA ALA A 2 -20.32 18.98 0.70
C ALA A 2 -19.20 19.80 1.39
N PRO A 3 -17.93 19.36 1.35
CA PRO A 3 -17.03 19.86 0.30
C PRO A 3 -16.04 18.82 -0.23
N THR A 4 -16.38 17.52 -0.30
CA THR A 4 -15.50 16.53 -0.94
C THR A 4 -15.21 16.91 -2.40
N ILE A 5 -16.21 17.42 -3.13
CA ILE A 5 -16.06 17.85 -4.52
C ILE A 5 -15.11 19.05 -4.65
N GLN A 6 -15.26 20.07 -3.79
CA GLN A 6 -14.38 21.25 -3.83
C GLN A 6 -12.94 20.91 -3.43
N TYR A 7 -12.77 20.03 -2.45
CA TYR A 7 -11.45 19.54 -2.04
C TYR A 7 -10.77 18.75 -3.16
N GLN A 8 -11.51 17.83 -3.81
CA GLN A 8 -10.97 17.06 -4.94
C GLN A 8 -10.65 17.95 -6.15
N GLN A 9 -11.53 18.91 -6.47
CA GLN A 9 -11.27 19.91 -7.51
C GLN A 9 -10.01 20.72 -7.20
N TYR A 10 -9.85 21.18 -5.96
CA TYR A 10 -8.66 21.91 -5.54
C TYR A 10 -7.38 21.08 -5.71
N LEU A 11 -7.42 19.77 -5.40
CA LEU A 11 -6.28 18.87 -5.65
C LEU A 11 -6.00 18.69 -7.15
N MET A 12 -7.03 18.64 -8.00
CA MET A 12 -6.86 18.57 -9.46
C MET A 12 -6.22 19.84 -10.03
N GLU A 13 -6.58 21.02 -9.50
CA GLU A 13 -5.99 22.31 -9.88
C GLU A 13 -4.56 22.48 -9.34
N ASN A 14 -4.18 21.68 -8.33
CA ASN A 14 -2.88 21.74 -7.67
C ASN A 14 -2.20 20.36 -7.66
N PRO A 15 -1.75 19.84 -8.82
CA PRO A 15 -1.27 18.45 -8.96
C PRO A 15 -0.02 18.12 -8.12
N ASN A 16 0.68 19.14 -7.63
CA ASN A 16 1.83 18.98 -6.74
C ASN A 16 1.42 18.65 -5.29
N LEU A 17 0.14 18.80 -4.95
CA LEU A 17 -0.40 18.48 -3.64
C LEU A 17 -0.99 17.07 -3.65
N LYS A 18 -0.73 16.33 -2.59
CA LYS A 18 -1.40 15.05 -2.30
C LYS A 18 -2.37 15.25 -1.16
N SER A 19 -3.48 14.54 -1.20
CA SER A 19 -4.36 14.44 -0.03
C SER A 19 -3.62 13.77 1.13
N TYR A 20 -4.10 13.94 2.36
CA TYR A 20 -3.48 13.28 3.51
C TYR A 20 -3.54 11.75 3.37
N VAL A 21 -4.66 11.23 2.88
CA VAL A 21 -4.81 9.80 2.57
C VAL A 21 -3.79 9.34 1.52
N GLN A 22 -3.66 10.06 0.39
CA GLN A 22 -2.68 9.74 -0.65
C GLN A 22 -1.23 9.82 -0.15
N HIS A 23 -0.94 10.77 0.74
CA HIS A 23 0.36 10.88 1.38
C HIS A 23 0.68 9.63 2.21
N LEU A 24 -0.26 9.18 3.05
CA LEU A 24 -0.09 7.96 3.85
C LEU A 24 0.11 6.71 2.98
N GLU A 25 -0.61 6.60 1.87
CA GLU A 25 -0.47 5.49 0.92
C GLU A 25 0.88 5.48 0.21
N THR A 26 1.40 6.67 -0.11
CA THR A 26 2.71 6.82 -0.76
C THR A 26 3.87 6.84 0.23
N GLN A 27 3.59 6.75 1.54
CA GLN A 27 4.63 6.79 2.55
C GLN A 27 5.42 5.48 2.64
N SER A 28 6.74 5.66 2.63
CA SER A 28 7.81 4.72 2.96
C SER A 28 8.07 3.56 2.00
N ASN A 29 9.13 3.76 1.19
CA ASN A 29 9.90 2.72 0.51
C ASN A 29 10.76 1.89 1.48
N SER A 30 10.99 2.32 2.73
CA SER A 30 11.96 1.64 3.60
C SER A 30 11.48 0.24 4.01
N LYS A 31 10.19 0.12 4.35
CA LYS A 31 9.57 -1.18 4.66
C LYS A 31 9.50 -2.07 3.43
N GLU A 32 9.28 -1.50 2.25
CA GLU A 32 9.30 -2.25 1.00
C GLU A 32 10.69 -2.78 0.68
N ASN A 33 11.73 -1.97 0.93
CA ASN A 33 13.12 -2.39 0.82
C ASN A 33 13.45 -3.51 1.81
N SER A 34 12.96 -3.42 3.06
CA SER A 34 13.10 -4.50 4.04
C SER A 34 12.40 -5.78 3.60
N LEU A 35 11.18 -5.70 3.06
CA LEU A 35 10.44 -6.86 2.55
C LEU A 35 11.22 -7.54 1.41
N ARG A 36 11.70 -6.75 0.44
CA ARG A 36 12.53 -7.23 -0.67
C ARG A 36 13.85 -7.83 -0.18
N HIS A 37 14.49 -7.20 0.79
CA HIS A 37 15.75 -7.69 1.37
C HIS A 37 15.55 -9.06 2.04
N HIS A 38 14.56 -9.20 2.92
CA HIS A 38 14.30 -10.47 3.60
C HIS A 38 13.91 -11.58 2.63
N LEU A 39 13.09 -11.30 1.62
CA LEU A 39 12.78 -12.28 0.58
C LEU A 39 14.03 -12.72 -0.18
N LYS A 40 14.88 -11.77 -0.58
CA LYS A 40 16.13 -12.07 -1.30
C LYS A 40 17.06 -12.95 -0.47
N MET A 41 17.24 -12.62 0.80
CA MET A 41 18.07 -13.42 1.71
C MET A 41 17.46 -14.81 1.93
N ALA A 42 16.15 -14.91 2.10
CA ALA A 42 15.45 -16.18 2.24
C ALA A 42 15.65 -17.10 1.01
N GLN A 43 15.51 -16.55 -0.19
CA GLN A 43 15.71 -17.30 -1.43
C GLN A 43 17.17 -17.71 -1.63
N PHE A 44 18.13 -16.84 -1.31
CA PHE A 44 19.55 -17.16 -1.38
C PHE A 44 19.89 -18.35 -0.47
N GLU A 45 19.53 -18.26 0.81
CA GLU A 45 19.79 -19.32 1.80
C GLU A 45 19.03 -20.62 1.46
N PHE A 46 17.84 -20.52 0.85
CA PHE A 46 17.08 -21.68 0.40
C PHE A 46 17.80 -22.44 -0.71
N LEU A 47 18.34 -21.72 -1.70
CA LEU A 47 19.07 -22.29 -2.83
C LEU A 47 20.45 -22.83 -2.43
N ASP A 48 21.07 -22.22 -1.42
CA ASP A 48 22.34 -22.68 -0.82
C ASP A 48 22.17 -23.93 0.06
N GLY A 49 20.93 -24.35 0.34
CA GLY A 49 20.63 -25.50 1.21
C GLY A 49 20.66 -25.17 2.71
N SER A 50 20.89 -23.91 3.07
CA SER A 50 20.85 -23.37 4.43
C SER A 50 19.40 -23.17 4.91
N LEU A 51 18.61 -24.25 4.94
CA LEU A 51 17.14 -24.22 5.09
C LEU A 51 16.64 -23.56 6.38
N GLU A 52 17.38 -23.70 7.50
CA GLU A 52 17.00 -23.06 8.77
C GLU A 52 17.12 -21.53 8.71
N LYS A 53 18.16 -21.01 8.05
CA LYS A 53 18.32 -19.56 7.85
C LYS A 53 17.29 -19.03 6.87
N ALA A 54 17.02 -19.78 5.80
CA ALA A 54 15.96 -19.48 4.85
C ALA A 54 14.60 -19.36 5.56
N ALA A 55 14.27 -20.32 6.43
CA ALA A 55 13.04 -20.30 7.21
C ALA A 55 12.92 -19.03 8.06
N LYS A 56 13.97 -18.63 8.80
CA LYS A 56 13.95 -17.40 9.61
C LYS A 56 13.67 -16.14 8.78
N HIS A 57 14.27 -16.03 7.59
CA HIS A 57 14.01 -14.90 6.71
C HIS A 57 12.61 -14.93 6.07
N PHE A 58 12.09 -16.10 5.72
CA PHE A 58 10.69 -16.23 5.31
C PHE A 58 9.73 -15.90 6.44
N GLU A 59 9.99 -16.34 7.68
CA GLU A 59 9.22 -15.97 8.89
C GLU A 59 9.18 -14.45 9.07
N THR A 60 10.33 -13.79 8.99
CA THR A 60 10.40 -12.33 9.04
C THR A 60 9.55 -11.70 7.93
N THR A 61 9.62 -12.24 6.70
CA THR A 61 8.83 -11.75 5.56
C THR A 61 7.32 -11.89 5.81
N VAL A 62 6.87 -12.99 6.42
CA VAL A 62 5.44 -13.19 6.72
C VAL A 62 4.94 -12.38 7.90
N ASP A 63 5.80 -12.00 8.84
CA ASP A 63 5.45 -11.17 9.99
C ASP A 63 5.27 -9.69 9.60
N MET A 64 5.97 -9.26 8.54
CA MET A 64 5.80 -7.93 7.97
C MET A 64 4.37 -7.64 7.48
N LYS A 65 3.52 -8.67 7.31
CA LYS A 65 2.12 -8.52 6.88
C LYS A 65 1.28 -7.56 7.74
N TRP A 66 1.68 -7.36 9.00
CA TRP A 66 1.01 -6.47 9.94
C TRP A 66 1.59 -5.06 10.01
N GLU A 67 2.69 -4.79 9.31
CA GLU A 67 3.42 -3.52 9.44
C GLU A 67 2.90 -2.41 8.52
N LYS A 68 2.25 -2.78 7.41
CA LYS A 68 1.76 -1.84 6.39
C LYS A 68 0.61 -2.47 5.61
N ASN A 69 -0.19 -1.63 4.96
CA ASN A 69 -1.02 -2.05 3.85
C ASN A 69 -0.18 -2.30 2.61
N TRP A 70 0.18 -3.56 2.42
CA TRP A 70 0.89 -4.04 1.24
C TRP A 70 -0.02 -4.03 0.02
N ASN A 71 0.51 -3.56 -1.11
CA ASN A 71 -0.17 -3.66 -2.40
C ASN A 71 -0.23 -5.12 -2.89
N HIS A 72 -0.96 -5.37 -3.97
CA HIS A 72 -1.21 -6.73 -4.48
C HIS A 72 0.06 -7.57 -4.61
N ASP A 73 1.09 -7.02 -5.25
CA ASP A 73 2.28 -7.77 -5.58
C ASP A 73 3.21 -7.93 -4.36
N GLN A 74 3.26 -6.96 -3.44
CA GLN A 74 3.91 -7.13 -2.13
C GLN A 74 3.21 -8.20 -1.28
N ARG A 75 1.87 -8.27 -1.31
CA ARG A 75 1.14 -9.37 -0.66
C ARG A 75 1.44 -10.70 -1.32
N ALA A 76 1.65 -10.75 -2.64
CA ALA A 76 2.06 -11.97 -3.33
C ALA A 76 3.43 -12.47 -2.84
N VAL A 77 4.36 -11.56 -2.53
CA VAL A 77 5.63 -11.89 -1.88
C VAL A 77 5.42 -12.51 -0.49
N ILE A 78 4.58 -11.91 0.35
CA ILE A 78 4.29 -12.43 1.70
C ILE A 78 3.58 -13.78 1.60
N HIS A 79 2.63 -13.93 0.67
CA HIS A 79 1.94 -15.21 0.41
C HIS A 79 2.92 -16.29 -0.06
N PHE A 80 3.81 -15.96 -1.00
CA PHE A 80 4.90 -16.84 -1.43
C PHE A 80 5.76 -17.31 -0.26
N ALA A 81 6.11 -16.41 0.67
CA ALA A 81 6.88 -16.77 1.86
C ALA A 81 6.14 -17.78 2.76
N HIS A 82 4.82 -17.64 2.94
CA HIS A 82 4.02 -18.65 3.66
C HIS A 82 4.07 -20.03 2.96
N LEU A 83 3.96 -20.05 1.63
CA LEU A 83 4.03 -21.31 0.86
C LEU A 83 5.41 -21.96 0.95
N ARG A 84 6.49 -21.18 0.96
CA ARG A 84 7.86 -21.69 1.17
C ARG A 84 8.03 -22.25 2.58
N LEU A 85 7.51 -21.57 3.60
CA LEU A 85 7.52 -22.09 4.97
C LEU A 85 6.76 -23.42 5.07
N ALA A 86 5.61 -23.54 4.39
CA ALA A 86 4.86 -24.79 4.30
C ALA A 86 5.66 -25.90 3.60
N GLN A 87 6.38 -25.58 2.52
CA GLN A 87 7.23 -26.52 1.79
C GLN A 87 8.40 -27.05 2.64
N LEU A 88 8.95 -26.21 3.53
CA LEU A 88 10.06 -26.59 4.42
C LEU A 88 9.63 -27.52 5.57
N GLN A 89 8.32 -27.66 5.83
CA GLN A 89 7.84 -28.49 6.94
C GLN A 89 7.88 -29.99 6.60
N LYS A 90 8.42 -30.79 7.53
CA LYS A 90 8.40 -32.26 7.44
C LYS A 90 7.08 -32.88 7.89
N ARG A 91 6.38 -32.24 8.82
CA ARG A 91 5.13 -32.73 9.40
C ARG A 91 3.93 -32.09 8.72
N GLN A 92 2.97 -32.91 8.29
CA GLN A 92 1.76 -32.42 7.62
C GLN A 92 0.99 -31.37 8.44
N LYS A 93 0.87 -31.56 9.77
CA LYS A 93 0.21 -30.57 10.65
C LYS A 93 0.86 -29.18 10.57
N SER A 94 2.19 -29.12 10.53
CA SER A 94 2.93 -27.85 10.42
C SER A 94 2.83 -27.26 9.01
N GLN A 95 2.84 -28.12 7.98
CA GLN A 95 2.60 -27.68 6.61
C GLN A 95 1.21 -27.07 6.47
N ASP A 96 0.17 -27.75 6.94
CA ASP A 96 -1.22 -27.27 6.91
C ASP A 96 -1.37 -25.94 7.66
N HIS A 97 -0.68 -25.78 8.80
CA HIS A 97 -0.70 -24.52 9.54
C HIS A 97 -0.26 -23.34 8.67
N TRP A 98 0.87 -23.44 7.97
CA TRP A 98 1.37 -22.38 7.10
C TRP A 98 0.48 -22.15 5.86
N LEU A 99 -0.07 -23.23 5.27
CA LEU A 99 -1.01 -23.10 4.15
C LEU A 99 -2.31 -22.41 4.57
N LEU A 100 -2.83 -22.70 5.76
CA LEU A 100 -4.00 -22.03 6.32
C LEU A 100 -3.70 -20.55 6.60
N LEU A 101 -2.52 -20.23 7.14
CA LEU A 101 -2.11 -18.82 7.32
C LEU A 101 -2.01 -18.07 5.98
N ALA A 102 -1.49 -18.72 4.92
CA ALA A 102 -1.47 -18.13 3.57
C ALA A 102 -2.88 -17.82 3.06
N LEU A 103 -3.82 -18.77 3.24
CA LEU A 103 -5.23 -18.63 2.85
C LEU A 103 -5.95 -17.54 3.65
N GLN A 104 -5.67 -17.44 4.96
CA GLN A 104 -6.23 -16.41 5.83
C GLN A 104 -5.71 -15.02 5.48
N PHE A 105 -4.43 -14.91 5.16
CA PHE A 105 -3.83 -13.64 4.75
C PHE A 105 -4.40 -13.15 3.41
N SER A 106 -4.43 -14.02 2.39
CA SER A 106 -5.11 -13.73 1.13
C SER A 106 -5.53 -15.00 0.39
N SER A 107 -6.84 -15.21 0.27
CA SER A 107 -7.42 -16.32 -0.49
C SER A 107 -7.47 -16.06 -2.00
N LYS A 108 -7.30 -14.81 -2.43
CA LYS A 108 -7.35 -14.36 -3.83
C LYS A 108 -6.04 -14.63 -4.57
N ILE A 109 -4.91 -14.59 -3.88
CA ILE A 109 -3.59 -14.86 -4.46
C ILE A 109 -3.47 -16.36 -4.73
N LYS A 110 -3.25 -16.71 -6.00
CA LYS A 110 -3.07 -18.10 -6.44
C LYS A 110 -1.58 -18.48 -6.39
N PRO A 111 -1.22 -19.64 -5.83
CA PRO A 111 0.13 -20.17 -5.96
C PRO A 111 0.53 -20.37 -7.43
N ASP A 112 1.80 -20.11 -7.75
CA ASP A 112 2.36 -20.41 -9.08
C ASP A 112 2.73 -21.90 -9.18
N SER A 113 2.13 -22.60 -10.14
CA SER A 113 2.36 -24.02 -10.39
C SER A 113 3.78 -24.36 -10.84
N ASN A 114 4.53 -23.38 -11.36
CA ASN A 114 5.92 -23.57 -11.78
C ASN A 114 6.91 -23.47 -10.62
N LEU A 115 6.52 -22.82 -9.51
CA LEU A 115 7.41 -22.55 -8.37
C LEU A 115 7.23 -23.54 -7.22
N PHE A 116 6.07 -24.20 -7.14
CA PHE A 116 5.70 -25.09 -6.04
C PHE A 116 5.35 -26.49 -6.54
N PRO A 117 5.74 -27.54 -5.81
CA PRO A 117 5.53 -28.91 -6.25
C PRO A 117 4.03 -29.29 -6.21
N PRO A 118 3.51 -30.13 -7.13
CA PRO A 118 2.10 -30.49 -7.19
C PRO A 118 1.49 -30.97 -5.87
N PRO A 119 2.15 -31.82 -5.05
CA PRO A 119 1.59 -32.27 -3.77
C PRO A 119 1.25 -31.13 -2.79
N LEU A 120 2.05 -30.05 -2.78
CA LEU A 120 1.79 -28.88 -1.94
C LEU A 120 0.56 -28.10 -2.45
N LEU A 121 0.44 -27.98 -3.77
CA LEU A 121 -0.66 -27.28 -4.43
C LEU A 121 -1.98 -28.00 -4.26
N ASP A 122 -1.98 -29.33 -4.41
CA ASP A 122 -3.14 -30.17 -4.15
C ASP A 122 -3.61 -29.99 -2.71
N ARG A 123 -2.67 -30.01 -1.75
CA ARG A 123 -2.99 -29.78 -0.34
C ARG A 123 -3.54 -28.38 -0.09
N TYR A 124 -2.93 -27.35 -0.68
CA TYR A 124 -3.42 -25.97 -0.61
C TYR A 124 -4.87 -25.86 -1.12
N ASN A 125 -5.18 -26.47 -2.26
CA ASN A 125 -6.52 -26.46 -2.85
C ASN A 125 -7.55 -27.22 -1.98
N GLN A 126 -7.16 -28.35 -1.39
CA GLN A 126 -7.99 -29.08 -0.43
C GLN A 126 -8.30 -28.27 0.84
N LEU A 127 -7.35 -27.48 1.33
CA LEU A 127 -7.57 -26.61 2.49
C LEU A 127 -8.40 -25.39 2.10
N LYS A 128 -8.17 -24.82 0.91
CA LYS A 128 -8.92 -23.68 0.39
C LYS A 128 -10.42 -23.93 0.34
N SER A 129 -10.85 -25.13 -0.07
CA SER A 129 -12.27 -25.49 -0.09
C SER A 129 -12.90 -25.63 1.30
N ARG A 130 -12.09 -25.77 2.35
CA ARG A 130 -12.54 -25.86 3.76
C ARG A 130 -12.53 -24.52 4.47
N VAL A 131 -11.74 -23.56 3.99
CA VAL A 131 -11.69 -22.21 4.58
C VAL A 131 -12.94 -21.45 4.13
N THR A 132 -13.90 -21.33 5.05
CA THR A 132 -15.09 -20.52 4.85
C THR A 132 -14.80 -19.07 5.20
N SER A 133 -14.96 -18.17 4.23
CA SER A 133 -15.00 -16.74 4.49
C SER A 133 -16.33 -16.37 5.14
N GLN A 134 -16.28 -15.48 6.12
CA GLN A 134 -17.44 -14.92 6.81
C GLN A 134 -17.51 -13.42 6.53
N LEU A 135 -18.72 -12.86 6.55
CA LEU A 135 -18.93 -11.42 6.51
C LEU A 135 -18.88 -10.90 7.95
N TRP A 136 -17.98 -9.97 8.20
CA TRP A 136 -17.80 -9.32 9.48
C TRP A 136 -18.29 -7.89 9.39
N PRO A 137 -19.17 -7.43 10.30
CA PRO A 137 -19.58 -6.03 10.33
C PRO A 137 -18.38 -5.14 10.66
N LEU A 138 -18.35 -3.96 10.04
CA LEU A 138 -17.41 -2.92 10.40
C LEU A 138 -17.83 -2.25 11.72
N PRO A 139 -16.89 -1.76 12.53
CA PRO A 139 -17.20 -1.07 13.76
C PRO A 139 -18.02 0.20 13.53
N GLU A 140 -18.75 0.64 14.55
CA GLU A 140 -19.56 1.85 14.48
C GLU A 140 -18.72 3.09 14.12
N GLY A 141 -19.26 3.98 13.30
CA GLY A 141 -18.58 5.19 12.82
C GLY A 141 -17.61 4.96 11.65
N SER A 142 -17.44 3.72 11.17
CA SER A 142 -16.60 3.41 10.00
C SER A 142 -16.99 4.19 8.74
N ALA A 143 -18.29 4.51 8.57
CA ALA A 143 -18.82 5.24 7.43
C ALA A 143 -18.33 6.70 7.32
N GLU A 144 -17.68 7.24 8.36
CA GLU A 144 -17.13 8.59 8.36
C GLU A 144 -15.67 8.65 7.84
N PHE A 145 -15.05 7.49 7.61
CA PHE A 145 -13.74 7.41 6.99
C PHE A 145 -13.86 7.41 5.47
N ASP A 146 -12.89 8.01 4.80
CA ASP A 146 -12.90 8.14 3.34
C ASP A 146 -12.54 6.81 2.67
N LYS A 147 -11.71 6.01 3.34
CA LYS A 147 -11.19 4.74 2.85
C LYS A 147 -10.95 3.76 3.98
N ILE A 148 -11.27 2.50 3.72
CA ILE A 148 -11.04 1.37 4.65
C ILE A 148 -10.27 0.30 3.90
N ILE A 149 -9.16 -0.14 4.48
CA ILE A 149 -8.28 -1.17 3.89
C ILE A 149 -8.23 -2.35 4.85
N VAL A 150 -8.52 -3.55 4.36
CA VAL A 150 -8.47 -4.81 5.12
C VAL A 150 -7.45 -5.75 4.48
N ASN A 151 -6.42 -6.14 5.22
CA ASN A 151 -5.30 -6.97 4.74
C ASN A 151 -4.68 -6.43 3.43
N GLY A 152 -4.57 -5.09 3.33
CA GLY A 152 -4.08 -4.40 2.14
C GLY A 152 -5.08 -4.27 0.99
N GLU A 153 -6.31 -4.77 1.11
CA GLU A 153 -7.38 -4.62 0.12
C GLU A 153 -8.34 -3.49 0.50
N GLU A 154 -8.53 -2.53 -0.40
CA GLU A 154 -9.52 -1.48 -0.23
C GLU A 154 -10.94 -2.06 -0.34
N LEU A 155 -11.78 -1.71 0.63
CA LEU A 155 -13.21 -2.02 0.57
C LEU A 155 -13.93 -1.02 -0.36
N PRO A 156 -14.97 -1.47 -1.08
CA PRO A 156 -15.83 -0.57 -1.82
C PRO A 156 -16.41 0.54 -0.93
N MET A 157 -16.54 1.74 -1.46
CA MET A 157 -17.14 2.86 -0.73
C MET A 157 -18.56 2.51 -0.25
N GLY A 158 -18.89 2.85 1.00
CA GLY A 158 -20.17 2.53 1.61
C GLY A 158 -20.32 1.08 2.09
N SER A 159 -19.27 0.27 2.02
CA SER A 159 -19.27 -1.07 2.63
C SER A 159 -19.56 -0.98 4.13
N THR A 160 -20.46 -1.82 4.63
CA THR A 160 -20.76 -1.99 6.06
C THR A 160 -20.20 -3.29 6.63
N PHE A 161 -19.65 -4.14 5.76
CA PHE A 161 -19.05 -5.43 6.10
C PHE A 161 -17.73 -5.61 5.34
N PHE A 162 -16.87 -6.47 5.87
CA PHE A 162 -15.72 -7.00 5.15
C PHE A 162 -15.74 -8.52 5.16
N GLN A 163 -15.20 -9.13 4.11
CA GLN A 163 -15.12 -10.57 3.98
C GLN A 163 -13.76 -11.08 4.46
N SER A 164 -13.74 -11.94 5.47
CA SER A 164 -12.51 -12.59 5.93
C SER A 164 -12.80 -13.95 6.54
N SER A 165 -11.83 -14.87 6.50
CA SER A 165 -11.86 -16.06 7.35
C SER A 165 -11.66 -15.68 8.82
N LYS A 166 -11.98 -16.60 9.74
CA LYS A 166 -11.65 -16.45 11.17
C LYS A 166 -10.14 -16.29 11.35
N GLY A 167 -9.75 -15.46 12.33
CA GLY A 167 -8.36 -15.18 12.67
C GLY A 167 -8.02 -13.69 12.57
N MET A 168 -6.74 -13.38 12.72
CA MET A 168 -6.23 -12.02 12.74
C MET A 168 -6.41 -11.32 11.38
N VAL A 169 -6.76 -10.04 11.42
CA VAL A 169 -6.86 -9.15 10.27
C VAL A 169 -6.20 -7.81 10.61
N HIS A 170 -5.64 -7.16 9.60
CA HIS A 170 -5.14 -5.79 9.68
C HIS A 170 -6.11 -4.87 8.97
N VAL A 171 -6.71 -3.96 9.73
CA VAL A 171 -7.68 -2.99 9.24
C VAL A 171 -7.11 -1.59 9.41
N GLN A 172 -7.11 -0.80 8.35
CA GLN A 172 -6.74 0.60 8.41
C GLN A 172 -7.91 1.48 7.96
N PHE A 173 -8.25 2.45 8.80
CA PHE A 173 -9.24 3.49 8.53
C PHE A 173 -8.52 4.79 8.19
N LEU A 174 -8.79 5.33 7.01
CA LEU A 174 -8.12 6.50 6.47
C LEU A 174 -9.15 7.61 6.22
N SER A 175 -8.79 8.84 6.59
CA SER A 175 -9.64 10.01 6.40
C SER A 175 -8.78 11.25 6.16
N ASN A 176 -9.25 12.16 5.32
CA ASN A 176 -8.69 13.49 5.16
C ASN A 176 -9.18 14.47 6.25
N ARG A 177 -9.97 13.97 7.22
CA ARG A 177 -10.52 14.74 8.35
C ARG A 177 -9.98 14.27 9.69
N PHE A 178 -9.71 12.98 9.83
CA PHE A 178 -9.28 12.35 11.08
C PHE A 178 -7.91 11.69 10.94
N GLN A 179 -7.19 11.54 12.05
CA GLN A 179 -5.98 10.71 12.09
C GLN A 179 -6.28 9.27 11.64
N SER A 180 -5.32 8.65 10.96
CA SER A 180 -5.45 7.26 10.53
C SER A 180 -5.49 6.33 11.74
N ILE A 181 -6.38 5.33 11.69
CA ILE A 181 -6.48 4.30 12.73
C ILE A 181 -6.05 2.97 12.10
N THR A 182 -5.12 2.28 12.74
CA THR A 182 -4.70 0.93 12.35
C THR A 182 -5.01 -0.04 13.48
N ILE A 183 -5.68 -1.14 13.15
CA ILE A 183 -6.09 -2.19 14.10
C ILE A 183 -5.58 -3.54 13.57
N VAL A 184 -4.92 -4.33 14.42
CA VAL A 184 -4.50 -5.71 14.14
C VAL A 184 -5.14 -6.61 15.18
N GLU A 185 -6.23 -7.29 14.82
CA GLU A 185 -6.95 -8.14 15.76
C GLU A 185 -7.72 -9.27 15.07
N ASP A 186 -8.21 -10.25 15.84
CA ASP A 186 -9.13 -11.26 15.33
C ASP A 186 -10.37 -10.59 14.72
N ALA A 187 -10.77 -11.03 13.52
CA ALA A 187 -11.89 -10.46 12.77
C ALA A 187 -13.18 -10.36 13.60
N LYS A 188 -13.40 -11.29 14.55
CA LYS A 188 -14.58 -11.27 15.43
C LYS A 188 -14.59 -10.11 16.45
N ASN A 189 -13.42 -9.58 16.80
CA ASN A 189 -13.26 -8.51 17.78
C ASN A 189 -13.30 -7.12 17.13
N ILE A 190 -13.09 -7.03 15.81
CA ILE A 190 -13.10 -5.77 15.06
C ILE A 190 -14.43 -5.02 15.20
N VAL A 191 -15.56 -5.73 15.25
CA VAL A 191 -16.90 -5.13 15.40
C VAL A 191 -17.06 -4.31 16.69
N ASN A 192 -16.35 -4.70 17.76
CA ASN A 192 -16.48 -4.08 19.08
C ASN A 192 -15.51 -2.89 19.27
N GLN A 193 -14.76 -2.53 18.23
CA GLN A 193 -13.78 -1.45 18.32
C GLN A 193 -14.48 -0.08 18.24
N THR A 194 -14.10 0.82 19.16
CA THR A 194 -14.54 2.21 19.10
C THR A 194 -13.52 3.03 18.32
N LEU A 195 -13.93 3.62 17.19
CA LEU A 195 -13.04 4.42 16.35
C LEU A 195 -12.88 5.84 16.91
N ALA A 196 -11.68 6.17 17.38
CA ALA A 196 -11.36 7.50 17.90
C ALA A 196 -11.25 8.53 16.76
N LYS A 197 -12.21 9.46 16.70
CA LYS A 197 -12.27 10.51 15.66
C LYS A 197 -11.43 11.72 16.03
N ILE A 198 -10.11 11.56 16.06
CA ILE A 198 -9.18 12.65 16.35
C ILE A 198 -9.00 13.50 15.09
N PRO A 199 -9.40 14.78 15.07
CA PRO A 199 -9.34 15.59 13.85
C PRO A 199 -7.90 15.96 13.47
N LEU A 200 -7.59 15.96 12.16
CA LEU A 200 -6.27 16.38 11.65
C LEU A 200 -6.03 17.88 11.80
N LEU A 201 -7.11 18.66 11.88
CA LEU A 201 -7.09 20.11 11.98
C LEU A 201 -8.04 20.55 13.10
N SER A 202 -7.54 21.41 13.97
CA SER A 202 -8.29 21.97 15.10
C SER A 202 -8.01 23.47 15.22
N GLY A 203 -8.65 24.16 16.17
CA GLY A 203 -8.51 25.61 16.34
C GLY A 203 -9.54 26.39 15.52
N ASN A 204 -9.15 27.57 15.01
CA ASN A 204 -10.01 28.41 14.19
C ASN A 204 -9.34 28.78 12.86
N CYS A 205 -10.08 29.40 11.96
CA CYS A 205 -9.65 29.68 10.59
C CYS A 205 -8.41 30.60 10.51
N LEU A 206 -8.20 31.47 11.52
CA LEU A 206 -7.05 32.37 11.60
C LEU A 206 -5.82 31.69 12.21
N ARG A 207 -6.04 30.72 13.09
CA ARG A 207 -5.01 29.99 13.82
C ARG A 207 -5.31 28.49 13.80
N PRO A 208 -5.17 27.84 12.63
CA PRO A 208 -5.32 26.40 12.52
C PRO A 208 -4.20 25.69 13.27
N ILE A 209 -4.54 24.61 13.97
CA ILE A 209 -3.61 23.73 14.66
C ILE A 209 -3.70 22.36 14.00
N PHE A 210 -2.63 21.98 13.30
CA PHE A 210 -2.52 20.67 12.68
C PHE A 210 -2.13 19.62 13.71
N GLN A 211 -2.95 18.58 13.83
CA GLN A 211 -2.69 17.41 14.66
C GLN A 211 -2.24 16.25 13.77
N VAL A 212 -1.14 16.48 13.04
CA VAL A 212 -0.56 15.52 12.11
C VAL A 212 0.79 15.03 12.61
N ASP A 213 1.27 13.93 12.06
CA ASP A 213 2.58 13.39 12.38
C ASP A 213 3.68 14.45 12.15
N LYS A 214 4.64 14.54 13.08
CA LYS A 214 5.74 15.51 13.08
C LYS A 214 6.64 15.40 11.84
N HIS A 215 6.55 14.29 11.12
CA HIS A 215 7.30 14.04 9.89
C HIS A 215 6.67 14.67 8.64
N LEU A 216 5.50 15.29 8.73
CA LEU A 216 4.90 16.02 7.61
C LEU A 216 5.45 17.45 7.53
N ASN A 217 6.36 17.66 6.58
CA ASN A 217 6.79 19.00 6.20
C ASN A 217 5.81 19.58 5.17
N ASN A 218 5.53 20.88 5.24
CA ASN A 218 4.71 21.63 4.25
C ASN A 218 3.24 21.18 4.15
N VAL A 219 2.57 21.02 5.28
CA VAL A 219 1.13 20.70 5.32
C VAL A 219 0.29 21.95 5.05
N LYS A 220 -0.72 21.82 4.20
CA LYS A 220 -1.73 22.86 3.95
C LYS A 220 -3.09 22.35 4.43
N GLY A 221 -3.83 23.23 5.12
CA GLY A 221 -5.20 22.96 5.55
C GLY A 221 -6.17 23.52 4.51
N PHE A 222 -7.14 22.70 4.10
CA PHE A 222 -8.27 23.17 3.31
C PHE A 222 -9.43 23.42 4.27
N LEU A 223 -9.85 24.69 4.37
CA LEU A 223 -10.96 25.12 5.19
C LEU A 223 -12.13 25.47 4.28
N ASP A 224 -13.33 25.04 4.67
CA ASP A 224 -14.56 25.40 3.95
C ASP A 224 -14.77 26.93 3.99
N LYS A 225 -15.48 27.47 2.99
CA LYS A 225 -15.92 28.86 2.93
C LYS A 225 -16.80 29.24 4.13
N GLU A 226 -17.45 28.25 4.75
CA GLU A 226 -18.22 28.41 5.98
C GLU A 226 -17.36 28.38 7.26
N CYS A 227 -16.02 28.38 7.15
CA CYS A 227 -15.14 28.54 8.29
C CYS A 227 -15.33 29.95 8.88
N THR A 228 -16.28 30.09 9.80
CA THR A 228 -16.54 31.33 10.51
C THR A 228 -15.53 31.47 11.64
N VAL A 229 -14.77 32.56 11.63
CA VAL A 229 -13.95 32.97 12.77
C VAL A 229 -14.90 33.26 13.93
N ARG A 230 -15.04 32.35 14.90
CA ARG A 230 -15.55 32.79 16.21
C ARG A 230 -14.54 33.81 16.73
N PRO A 231 -14.93 35.07 16.98
CA PRO A 231 -14.01 36.06 17.49
C PRO A 231 -13.42 35.51 18.79
N LEU A 232 -12.11 35.26 18.78
CA LEU A 232 -11.36 34.98 19.98
C LEU A 232 -11.49 36.24 20.84
N ASN A 233 -12.27 36.16 21.93
CA ASN A 233 -12.11 37.11 23.01
C ASN A 233 -10.63 37.09 23.39
N ALA A 234 -9.98 38.20 23.11
CA ALA A 234 -8.54 38.33 23.11
C ALA A 234 -8.01 38.24 24.55
N GLN A 235 -7.54 37.07 24.96
CA GLN A 235 -6.59 36.93 26.06
C GLN A 235 -5.61 35.81 25.71
N HIS A 236 -4.52 36.21 25.06
CA HIS A 236 -3.14 35.87 25.36
C HIS A 236 -2.25 36.02 24.11
N PRO A 237 -1.24 36.90 24.13
CA PRO A 237 -0.20 36.91 23.12
C PRO A 237 0.89 35.92 23.53
N LEU A 238 1.22 34.98 22.64
CA LEU A 238 2.52 34.31 22.68
C LEU A 238 3.18 34.54 21.33
N ALA A 239 4.16 35.44 21.35
CA ALA A 239 5.12 35.62 20.29
C ALA A 239 6.08 34.42 20.28
N ALA A 240 6.43 33.94 19.10
CA ALA A 240 7.64 33.17 18.90
C ALA A 240 8.29 33.59 17.59
N THR A 241 9.45 34.21 17.77
CA THR A 241 10.40 34.72 16.78
C THR A 241 10.98 33.58 15.95
N ILE A 242 11.14 33.81 14.65
CA ILE A 242 11.90 32.96 13.72
C ILE A 242 13.34 33.47 13.72
N GLU A 243 14.32 32.57 13.86
CA GLU A 243 15.69 32.79 13.41
C GLU A 243 16.15 31.64 12.49
N PRO A 244 16.92 31.92 11.42
CA PRO A 244 17.44 30.93 10.49
C PRO A 244 18.92 30.60 10.76
N SER A 245 19.35 29.37 10.51
CA SER A 245 20.67 29.08 9.89
C SER A 245 20.87 27.58 9.59
N SER A 246 21.77 27.35 8.64
CA SER A 246 21.99 26.16 7.79
C SER A 246 23.24 25.35 8.26
N PRO A 247 23.91 24.52 7.43
CA PRO A 247 23.72 23.07 7.30
C PRO A 247 24.94 22.25 7.75
N GLN A 248 24.83 20.92 7.76
CA GLN A 248 25.73 19.96 7.09
C GLN A 248 25.52 18.54 7.63
N THR A 249 25.40 17.55 6.75
CA THR A 249 25.94 16.22 7.03
C THR A 249 26.32 15.52 5.74
N THR A 250 27.41 14.79 5.84
CA THR A 250 28.25 14.31 4.75
C THR A 250 27.75 13.01 4.13
N SER A 251 27.95 12.96 2.82
CA SER A 251 27.94 11.78 1.95
C SER A 251 28.66 10.57 2.57
N LYS A 252 27.99 9.42 2.56
CA LYS A 252 28.67 8.11 2.60
C LYS A 252 28.23 7.25 1.42
N LYS A 253 29.25 6.67 0.81
CA LYS A 253 29.29 5.99 -0.49
C LYS A 253 28.43 4.74 -0.53
N ALA A 254 27.84 4.53 -1.71
CA ALA A 254 27.26 3.29 -2.16
C ALA A 254 28.32 2.18 -2.27
N PHE A 255 28.00 1.02 -1.70
CA PHE A 255 28.73 -0.22 -1.93
C PHE A 255 27.98 -0.99 -3.04
N GLN A 256 28.53 -0.96 -4.25
CA GLN A 256 28.14 -1.85 -5.34
C GLN A 256 28.87 -3.18 -5.15
N SER A 257 28.13 -4.29 -5.17
CA SER A 257 28.69 -5.64 -5.27
C SER A 257 27.86 -6.47 -6.23
N ARG A 258 28.56 -6.95 -7.27
CA ARG A 258 28.10 -7.66 -8.46
C ARG A 258 27.92 -9.14 -8.16
N TRP A 259 26.69 -9.62 -8.03
CA TRP A 259 26.32 -11.03 -8.26
C TRP A 259 24.84 -11.08 -8.71
N VAL A 260 24.62 -10.95 -10.03
CA VAL A 260 23.29 -10.85 -10.69
C VAL A 260 23.18 -11.82 -11.87
N TRP A 261 23.54 -13.10 -11.72
CA TRP A 261 23.52 -14.01 -12.89
C TRP A 261 22.83 -15.37 -12.74
N TRP A 262 22.01 -15.62 -11.70
CA TRP A 262 21.29 -16.91 -11.60
C TRP A 262 19.81 -16.86 -11.15
N GLY A 263 19.11 -15.73 -11.32
CA GLY A 263 17.71 -15.55 -10.86
C GLY A 263 16.62 -15.45 -11.94
N LEU A 264 16.82 -16.04 -13.13
CA LEU A 264 16.02 -15.71 -14.33
C LEU A 264 14.58 -16.25 -14.37
N ALA A 265 14.12 -17.05 -13.41
CA ALA A 265 12.71 -17.49 -13.36
C ALA A 265 11.82 -16.66 -12.42
N ILE A 266 12.42 -15.87 -11.50
CA ILE A 266 11.70 -14.94 -10.61
C ILE A 266 11.84 -13.48 -11.10
N ALA A 267 12.79 -13.24 -12.02
CA ALA A 267 13.00 -11.94 -12.63
C ALA A 267 11.83 -11.48 -13.51
N SER A 268 10.97 -12.33 -14.08
CA SER A 268 9.88 -11.84 -14.93
C SER A 268 8.85 -11.00 -14.17
N ALA A 269 8.46 -11.39 -12.95
CA ALA A 269 7.52 -10.62 -12.14
C ALA A 269 8.15 -9.34 -11.53
N VAL A 270 9.46 -9.35 -11.23
CA VAL A 270 10.18 -8.19 -10.68
C VAL A 270 10.62 -7.22 -11.79
N VAL A 271 10.97 -7.71 -12.98
CA VAL A 271 11.34 -6.90 -14.15
C VAL A 271 10.11 -6.26 -14.78
N THR A 272 8.94 -6.92 -14.82
CA THR A 272 7.70 -6.24 -15.24
C THR A 272 7.34 -5.09 -14.29
N TRP A 273 7.54 -5.27 -12.98
CA TRP A 273 7.32 -4.19 -12.02
C TRP A 273 8.29 -3.02 -12.24
N GLN A 274 9.59 -3.31 -12.38
CA GLN A 274 10.62 -2.28 -12.51
C GLN A 274 10.57 -1.54 -13.87
N VAL A 275 10.00 -2.17 -14.91
CA VAL A 275 9.75 -1.54 -16.22
C VAL A 275 8.51 -0.64 -16.20
N ILE A 276 7.43 -1.04 -15.50
CA ILE A 276 6.22 -0.22 -15.33
C ILE A 276 6.53 1.06 -14.51
N GLU A 277 7.40 0.95 -13.51
CA GLU A 277 7.79 2.08 -12.66
C GLU A 277 8.69 3.11 -13.40
N ASN A 278 9.51 2.64 -14.35
CA ASN A 278 10.29 3.51 -15.23
C ASN A 278 9.46 4.14 -16.37
N GLN A 279 8.39 3.47 -16.84
CA GLN A 279 7.47 4.05 -17.83
C GLN A 279 6.57 5.14 -17.23
N ASN A 280 6.20 5.04 -15.95
CA ASN A 280 5.44 6.09 -15.27
C ASN A 280 6.27 7.35 -14.91
N GLN A 281 7.60 7.28 -15.02
CA GLN A 281 8.50 8.44 -14.82
C GLN A 281 9.00 9.06 -16.14
N SER A 282 8.79 8.40 -17.27
CA SER A 282 9.09 8.96 -18.58
C SER A 282 7.81 9.58 -19.15
N GLY A 283 7.75 10.91 -19.16
CA GLY A 283 6.70 11.65 -19.86
C GLY A 283 6.58 11.19 -21.32
N PRO A 284 5.43 11.48 -21.98
CA PRO A 284 5.19 11.02 -23.35
C PRO A 284 6.32 11.48 -24.28
N PRO A 285 6.78 10.62 -25.20
CA PRO A 285 7.79 11.01 -26.17
C PRO A 285 7.31 12.21 -26.98
N PRO A 286 8.19 13.18 -27.31
CA PRO A 286 7.82 14.34 -28.11
C PRO A 286 7.20 13.88 -29.44
N GLN A 287 6.04 14.44 -29.76
CA GLN A 287 5.34 14.17 -31.01
C GLN A 287 6.27 14.51 -32.19
N PRO A 288 6.43 13.60 -33.17
CA PRO A 288 7.19 13.90 -34.37
C PRO A 288 6.50 15.03 -35.16
N ALA A 289 7.31 15.97 -35.63
CA ALA A 289 6.86 17.10 -36.43
C ALA A 289 6.09 16.62 -37.68
N PRO A 290 5.02 17.32 -38.08
CA PRO A 290 4.20 16.94 -39.22
C PRO A 290 5.03 16.95 -40.50
N THR A 291 5.08 15.81 -41.17
CA THR A 291 5.71 15.65 -42.48
C THR A 291 4.83 16.32 -43.54
N PRO A 292 5.39 17.12 -44.47
CA PRO A 292 4.59 17.81 -45.47
C PRO A 292 3.90 16.82 -46.42
N THR A 293 2.59 16.91 -46.49
CA THR A 293 1.72 16.13 -47.36
C THR A 293 2.02 16.47 -48.82
N LYS A 294 2.52 15.49 -49.60
CA LYS A 294 2.54 15.58 -51.06
C LYS A 294 1.10 15.50 -51.57
N ASN A 295 0.61 16.62 -52.09
CA ASN A 295 -0.62 16.67 -52.88
C ASN A 295 -0.47 15.80 -54.13
N GLN A 296 -1.12 14.64 -54.16
CA GLN A 296 -1.46 13.96 -55.41
C GLN A 296 -2.84 14.45 -55.86
N ILE A 297 -2.82 15.30 -56.89
CA ILE A 297 -3.99 15.65 -57.68
C ILE A 297 -4.28 14.45 -58.58
N SER A 298 -5.30 13.67 -58.23
CA SER A 298 -5.93 12.71 -59.13
C SER A 298 -6.95 13.47 -59.98
N ASN A 299 -6.62 13.70 -61.26
CA ASN A 299 -7.59 14.17 -62.24
C ASN A 299 -8.04 13.03 -63.16
N ALA A 300 -9.37 12.95 -63.24
CA ALA A 300 -10.19 12.60 -64.38
C ALA A 300 -10.29 11.12 -64.81
N SER A 301 -11.50 10.58 -64.59
CA SER A 301 -12.13 9.57 -65.43
C SER A 301 -13.49 10.12 -65.90
N ALA A 302 -13.87 9.74 -67.12
CA ALA A 302 -15.15 9.93 -67.82
C ALA A 302 -15.38 11.33 -68.44
N SER A 303 -15.82 11.49 -69.70
CA SER A 303 -16.81 10.72 -70.47
C SER A 303 -16.74 11.02 -71.99
N PHE A 304 -17.26 10.09 -72.78
CA PHE A 304 -17.62 10.11 -74.23
C PHE A 304 -16.51 9.96 -75.26
#